data_AF-A0A974C3L8-F1
#
_entry.id   AF-A0A974C3L8-F1
#
_cell.length_a   1.000
_cell.length_b   1.000
_cell.length_c   1.000
_cell.angle_alpha   90.00
_cell.angle_beta   90.00
_cell.angle_gamma   90.00
#
_symmetry.space_group_name_H-M   'P 1'
#
loop_
_entity.id
_entity.type
_entity.pdbx_description
1 polymer ?
#
loop_
_entity_poly.entity_id
_entity_poly.type
_entity_poly.pdbx_seq_one_letter_code
_entity_poly.pdbx_strand_id
1 'polypeptide(L)'
;MGGFHQDQWFAEPWPQKLKGTALVKNLTLLELLPILAAVMLWGNRLQNKSITFWCDNQSVVNVVNKQTATSVPVLNVLRELILQCLRFNIWFRAKHVPGVENNIADALSRLQLDKFRHLNRFRQLIVLMADSLSHTTLKIYSRVWAEWIANTDAEKGLKDHQSRILATFSYLLKLKKTGICGSTVQKNMAALSFLFNLFSWKDVTKEFLIKRIVKGWKIKTAAPDKRKPVSFETLNKLLKVVPNVCRDKYETILFKTAFSLAFFGAFRIGELVSPSRTKPGGLNIRDVKILGQSVSLNIRYSKTDKSTKGKHSLLTAIGGNCCPVKLTTQYLYIRKNNQGPFLIHEDGSYVSRYQFLVIFRACLKAISLCPESFCTHSFRIGAATEASQLGFHEDRIKRLGRWSSNCFKSYIRPHLSTSSTIV
;
A
#
# COMPACT_ATOMS: atom_id res chain seq x y z
N MET A 1 -7.81 -30.64 -9.16
CA MET A 1 -8.43 -29.79 -8.13
C MET A 1 -7.46 -29.60 -6.97
N GLY A 2 -7.53 -28.46 -6.28
CA GLY A 2 -6.66 -28.23 -5.13
C GLY A 2 -7.25 -27.20 -4.17
N GLY A 3 -6.83 -27.27 -2.91
CA GLY A 3 -7.30 -26.38 -1.85
C GLY A 3 -6.28 -26.23 -0.75
N PHE A 4 -6.30 -25.08 -0.06
CA PHE A 4 -5.34 -24.74 0.99
C PHE A 4 -6.04 -24.07 2.18
N HIS A 5 -5.74 -24.53 3.39
CA HIS A 5 -6.22 -23.94 4.64
C HIS A 5 -5.17 -24.07 5.74
N GLN A 6 -4.66 -22.94 6.22
CA GLN A 6 -3.58 -22.87 7.23
C GLN A 6 -2.33 -23.63 6.77
N ASP A 7 -2.01 -24.80 7.35
CA ASP A 7 -0.90 -25.66 6.93
C ASP A 7 -1.39 -26.95 6.23
N GLN A 8 -2.70 -27.08 5.99
CA GLN A 8 -3.31 -28.21 5.30
C GLN A 8 -3.57 -27.87 3.84
N TRP A 9 -3.39 -28.86 2.97
CA TRP A 9 -3.64 -28.72 1.55
C TRP A 9 -4.00 -30.06 0.93
N PHE A 10 -4.67 -30.02 -0.22
CA PHE A 10 -4.85 -31.16 -1.09
C PHE A 10 -4.65 -30.72 -2.55
N ALA A 11 -4.21 -31.65 -3.39
CA ALA A 11 -4.01 -31.44 -4.81
C ALA A 11 -4.17 -32.79 -5.53
N GLU A 12 -5.26 -32.95 -6.27
CA GLU A 12 -5.64 -34.21 -6.91
C GLU A 12 -5.94 -33.99 -8.40
N PRO A 13 -5.52 -34.87 -9.31
CA PRO A 13 -5.95 -34.81 -10.70
C PRO A 13 -7.47 -35.00 -10.80
N TRP A 14 -8.07 -34.38 -11.82
CA TRP A 14 -9.48 -34.65 -12.12
C TRP A 14 -9.66 -36.13 -12.52
N PRO A 15 -10.68 -36.83 -11.99
CA PRO A 15 -10.96 -38.22 -12.35
C PRO A 15 -11.00 -38.43 -13.86
N GLN A 16 -10.34 -39.49 -14.36
CA GLN A 16 -10.28 -39.76 -15.81
C GLN A 16 -11.67 -39.86 -16.46
N LYS A 17 -12.65 -40.40 -15.72
CA LYS A 17 -14.06 -40.54 -16.14
C LYS A 17 -14.74 -39.20 -16.48
N LEU A 18 -14.22 -38.08 -15.98
CA LEU A 18 -14.76 -36.74 -16.29
C LEU A 18 -14.17 -36.14 -17.56
N LYS A 19 -13.02 -36.65 -18.05
CA LYS A 19 -12.38 -36.16 -19.29
C LYS A 19 -13.30 -36.44 -20.49
N GLY A 20 -13.57 -35.42 -21.30
CA GLY A 20 -14.43 -35.52 -22.48
C GLY A 20 -15.94 -35.29 -22.25
N THR A 21 -16.37 -35.16 -20.99
CA THR A 21 -17.79 -34.89 -20.67
C THR A 21 -18.15 -33.40 -20.83
N ALA A 22 -19.44 -33.07 -20.94
CA ALA A 22 -19.89 -31.67 -20.91
C ALA A 22 -19.63 -30.99 -19.54
N LEU A 23 -19.43 -31.77 -18.48
CA LEU A 23 -19.21 -31.28 -17.11
C LEU A 23 -17.85 -30.57 -16.96
N VAL A 24 -16.81 -31.02 -17.68
CA VAL A 24 -15.50 -30.34 -17.68
C VAL A 24 -15.49 -29.00 -18.44
N LYS A 25 -16.57 -28.66 -19.15
CA LYS A 25 -16.74 -27.34 -19.77
C LYS A 25 -17.37 -26.32 -18.81
N ASN A 26 -17.93 -26.76 -17.68
CA ASN A 26 -18.56 -25.88 -16.71
C ASN A 26 -17.55 -25.38 -15.66
N LEU A 27 -16.94 -24.23 -15.94
CA LEU A 27 -15.97 -23.58 -15.06
C LEU A 27 -16.50 -23.37 -13.62
N THR A 28 -17.78 -23.02 -13.47
CA THR A 28 -18.38 -22.80 -12.13
C THR A 28 -18.45 -24.10 -11.33
N LEU A 29 -18.78 -25.21 -12.00
CA LEU A 29 -18.79 -26.54 -11.37
C LEU A 29 -17.38 -26.95 -10.94
N LEU A 30 -16.38 -26.78 -11.83
CA LEU A 30 -14.99 -27.14 -11.56
C LEU A 30 -14.36 -26.34 -10.42
N GLU A 31 -14.78 -25.10 -10.22
CA GLU A 31 -14.30 -24.23 -9.13
C GLU A 31 -15.10 -24.41 -7.83
N LEU A 32 -16.34 -24.92 -7.88
CA LEU A 32 -17.14 -25.23 -6.70
C LEU A 32 -16.75 -26.56 -6.03
N LEU A 33 -16.39 -27.57 -6.83
CA LEU A 33 -16.00 -28.90 -6.33
C LEU A 33 -14.82 -28.87 -5.33
N PRO A 34 -13.74 -28.08 -5.52
CA PRO A 34 -12.69 -27.90 -4.51
C PRO A 34 -13.20 -27.37 -3.17
N ILE A 35 -14.21 -26.49 -3.18
CA ILE A 35 -14.82 -25.96 -1.95
C ILE A 35 -15.55 -27.08 -1.22
N LEU A 36 -16.34 -27.89 -1.94
CA LEU A 36 -17.00 -29.06 -1.36
C LEU A 36 -15.97 -30.05 -0.78
N ALA A 37 -14.93 -30.39 -1.55
CA ALA A 37 -13.89 -31.30 -1.09
C ALA A 37 -13.18 -30.77 0.17
N ALA A 38 -12.92 -29.46 0.26
CA ALA A 38 -12.34 -28.85 1.45
C ALA A 38 -13.23 -29.04 2.69
N VAL A 39 -14.55 -28.89 2.56
CA VAL A 39 -15.50 -29.14 3.67
C VAL A 39 -15.56 -30.62 4.03
N MET A 40 -15.56 -31.52 3.04
CA MET A 40 -15.56 -32.96 3.31
C MET A 40 -14.29 -33.43 4.01
N LEU A 41 -13.13 -32.91 3.61
CA LEU A 41 -11.83 -33.29 4.18
C LEU A 41 -11.58 -32.64 5.55
N TRP A 42 -12.04 -31.40 5.74
CA TRP A 42 -11.69 -30.61 6.93
C TRP A 42 -12.88 -30.34 7.86
N GLY A 43 -14.06 -30.90 7.58
CA GLY A 43 -15.31 -30.64 8.30
C GLY A 43 -15.18 -30.72 9.83
N ASN A 44 -14.58 -31.81 10.35
CA ASN A 44 -14.33 -31.98 11.78
C ASN A 44 -13.50 -30.84 12.41
N ARG A 45 -12.54 -30.27 11.67
CA ARG A 45 -11.68 -29.17 12.15
C ARG A 45 -12.34 -27.80 12.00
N LEU A 46 -13.24 -27.68 11.03
CA LEU A 46 -14.00 -26.48 10.74
C LEU A 46 -15.30 -26.41 11.54
N GLN A 47 -15.64 -27.47 12.28
CA GLN A 47 -16.89 -27.59 13.03
C GLN A 47 -17.14 -26.39 13.95
N ASN A 48 -18.39 -25.92 13.99
CA ASN A 48 -18.84 -24.79 14.82
C ASN A 48 -18.13 -23.45 14.52
N LYS A 49 -17.58 -23.26 13.30
CA LYS A 49 -16.88 -22.02 12.92
C LYS A 49 -17.59 -21.28 11.79
N SER A 50 -17.30 -19.98 11.73
CA SER A 50 -17.62 -19.11 10.61
C SER A 50 -16.46 -19.12 9.60
N ILE A 51 -16.69 -19.64 8.41
CA ILE A 51 -15.67 -19.86 7.37
C ILE A 51 -15.92 -18.95 6.16
N THR A 52 -14.86 -18.36 5.64
CA THR A 52 -14.89 -17.63 4.36
C THR A 52 -14.11 -18.42 3.31
N PHE A 53 -14.80 -18.87 2.27
CA PHE A 53 -14.19 -19.48 1.09
C PHE A 53 -13.67 -18.38 0.16
N TRP A 54 -12.40 -18.47 -0.21
CA TRP A 54 -11.77 -17.57 -1.17
C TRP A 54 -11.67 -18.28 -2.52
N CYS A 55 -12.24 -17.68 -3.56
CA CYS A 55 -12.26 -18.23 -4.92
C CYS A 55 -12.06 -17.10 -5.93
N ASP A 56 -11.34 -17.34 -7.02
CA ASP A 56 -11.13 -16.37 -8.09
C ASP A 56 -12.23 -16.39 -9.17
N ASN A 57 -13.22 -17.28 -9.02
CA ASN A 57 -14.40 -17.35 -9.89
C ASN A 57 -15.60 -16.63 -9.25
N GLN A 58 -15.96 -15.47 -9.80
CA GLN A 58 -17.09 -14.66 -9.31
C GLN A 58 -18.43 -15.40 -9.39
N SER A 59 -18.63 -16.31 -10.35
CA SER A 59 -19.85 -17.12 -10.46
C SER A 59 -19.99 -18.06 -9.27
N VAL A 60 -18.89 -18.70 -8.83
CA VAL A 60 -18.89 -19.53 -7.61
C VAL A 60 -19.19 -18.69 -6.38
N VAL A 61 -18.58 -17.51 -6.26
CA VAL A 61 -18.85 -16.58 -5.15
C VAL A 61 -20.33 -16.20 -5.08
N ASN A 62 -20.96 -15.97 -6.23
CA ASN A 62 -22.38 -15.64 -6.30
C ASN A 62 -23.26 -16.83 -5.94
N VAL A 63 -22.98 -18.03 -6.48
CA VAL A 63 -23.72 -19.26 -6.21
C VAL A 63 -23.67 -19.63 -4.73
N VAL A 64 -22.49 -19.58 -4.10
CA VAL A 64 -22.31 -19.93 -2.69
C VAL A 64 -23.03 -18.94 -1.78
N ASN A 65 -22.93 -17.64 -2.05
CA ASN A 65 -23.56 -16.62 -1.19
C ASN A 65 -25.09 -16.54 -1.38
N LYS A 66 -25.60 -16.76 -2.60
CA LYS A 66 -27.05 -16.79 -2.87
C LYS A 66 -27.67 -18.15 -2.57
N GLN A 67 -26.85 -19.19 -2.38
CA GLN A 67 -27.28 -20.57 -2.17
C GLN A 67 -28.24 -21.09 -3.26
N THR A 68 -28.07 -20.63 -4.50
CA THR A 68 -28.87 -21.06 -5.66
C THR A 68 -28.04 -21.02 -6.94
N ALA A 69 -28.40 -21.86 -7.91
CA ALA A 69 -27.79 -21.93 -9.22
C ALA A 69 -28.82 -22.39 -10.27
N THR A 70 -28.75 -21.82 -11.48
CA THR A 70 -29.60 -22.22 -12.61
C THR A 70 -29.17 -23.55 -13.22
N SER A 71 -27.88 -23.88 -13.15
CA SER A 71 -27.32 -25.13 -13.65
C SER A 71 -27.56 -26.27 -12.65
N VAL A 72 -28.32 -27.29 -13.05
CA VAL A 72 -28.64 -28.47 -12.22
C VAL A 72 -27.38 -29.15 -11.64
N PRO A 73 -26.30 -29.42 -12.42
CA PRO A 73 -25.07 -29.96 -11.86
C PRO A 73 -24.43 -29.10 -10.76
N VAL A 74 -24.43 -27.77 -10.94
CA VAL A 74 -23.88 -26.83 -9.94
C VAL A 74 -24.76 -26.81 -8.69
N LEU A 75 -26.09 -26.83 -8.87
CA LEU A 75 -27.04 -26.85 -7.77
C LEU A 75 -26.91 -28.13 -6.93
N ASN A 76 -26.68 -29.29 -7.56
CA ASN A 76 -26.48 -30.55 -6.84
C ASN A 76 -25.22 -30.51 -5.97
N VAL A 77 -24.10 -30.00 -6.49
CA VAL A 77 -22.86 -29.83 -5.70
C VAL A 77 -23.05 -28.79 -4.59
N LEU A 78 -23.78 -27.70 -4.85
CA LEU A 78 -24.08 -26.69 -3.85
C LEU A 78 -24.96 -27.25 -2.72
N ARG A 79 -25.96 -28.07 -3.03
CA ARG A 79 -26.80 -28.74 -2.04
C ARG A 79 -25.98 -29.63 -1.13
N GLU A 80 -25.09 -30.44 -1.71
CA GLU A 80 -24.20 -31.28 -0.93
C GLU A 80 -23.28 -30.45 -0.03
N LEU A 81 -22.73 -29.34 -0.54
CA LEU A 81 -21.94 -28.41 0.27
C LEU A 81 -22.73 -27.87 1.46
N ILE A 82 -23.98 -27.45 1.25
CA ILE A 82 -24.86 -26.96 2.32
C ILE A 82 -25.11 -28.06 3.36
N LEU A 83 -25.43 -29.28 2.92
CA LEU A 83 -25.68 -30.41 3.82
C LEU A 83 -24.46 -30.74 4.68
N GLN A 84 -23.26 -30.78 4.09
CA GLN A 84 -22.03 -30.99 4.84
C GLN A 84 -21.76 -29.84 5.83
N CYS A 85 -21.96 -28.58 5.41
CA CYS A 85 -21.83 -27.45 6.33
C CYS A 85 -22.82 -27.53 7.49
N LEU A 86 -24.07 -27.92 7.25
CA LEU A 86 -25.07 -28.11 8.31
C LEU A 86 -24.66 -29.22 9.27
N ARG A 87 -24.19 -30.37 8.75
CA ARG A 87 -23.69 -31.48 9.57
C ARG A 87 -22.59 -31.06 10.54
N PHE A 88 -21.67 -30.21 10.08
CA PHE A 88 -20.57 -29.70 10.91
C PHE A 88 -20.88 -28.36 11.60
N ASN A 89 -22.12 -27.86 11.51
CA ASN A 89 -22.51 -26.55 12.03
C ASN A 89 -21.53 -25.42 11.60
N ILE A 90 -21.20 -25.39 10.31
CA ILE A 90 -20.32 -24.41 9.69
C ILE A 90 -21.17 -23.31 9.09
N TRP A 91 -20.99 -22.08 9.58
CA TRP A 91 -21.52 -20.91 8.90
C TRP A 91 -20.54 -20.48 7.81
N PHE A 92 -21.00 -20.28 6.58
CA PHE A 92 -20.08 -20.00 5.47
C PHE A 92 -20.48 -18.79 4.63
N ARG A 93 -19.48 -18.19 4.00
CA ARG A 93 -19.63 -17.20 2.91
C ARG A 93 -18.50 -17.34 1.91
N ALA A 94 -18.69 -16.88 0.68
CA ALA A 94 -17.63 -16.79 -0.31
C ALA A 94 -17.20 -15.34 -0.56
N LYS A 95 -15.92 -15.13 -0.84
CA LYS A 95 -15.35 -13.85 -1.29
C LYS A 95 -14.45 -14.07 -2.50
N HIS A 96 -14.54 -13.13 -3.45
CA HIS A 96 -13.65 -13.14 -4.60
C HIS A 96 -12.22 -12.76 -4.19
N VAL A 97 -11.25 -13.55 -4.63
CA VAL A 97 -9.82 -13.22 -4.56
C VAL A 97 -9.32 -12.95 -5.97
N PRO A 98 -8.65 -11.81 -6.27
CA PRO A 98 -8.04 -11.61 -7.57
C PRO A 98 -7.07 -12.75 -7.90
N GLY A 99 -7.07 -13.26 -9.14
CA GLY A 99 -6.21 -14.39 -9.52
C GLY A 99 -4.71 -14.20 -9.19
N VAL A 100 -4.22 -12.95 -9.23
CA VAL A 100 -2.84 -12.58 -8.84
C VAL A 100 -2.54 -12.77 -7.35
N GLU A 101 -3.55 -12.88 -6.50
CA GLU A 101 -3.45 -13.17 -5.07
C GLU A 101 -3.80 -14.64 -4.76
N ASN A 102 -4.31 -15.41 -5.74
CA ASN A 102 -4.72 -16.81 -5.61
C ASN A 102 -3.61 -17.84 -5.95
N ASN A 103 -2.34 -17.43 -5.95
CA ASN A 103 -1.24 -18.23 -6.50
C ASN A 103 -1.02 -19.60 -5.81
N ILE A 104 -1.37 -19.72 -4.52
CA ILE A 104 -1.23 -20.98 -3.77
C ILE A 104 -2.26 -21.99 -4.24
N ALA A 105 -3.54 -21.61 -4.30
CA ALA A 105 -4.60 -22.51 -4.75
C ALA A 105 -4.46 -22.84 -6.25
N ASP A 106 -4.04 -21.88 -7.08
CA ASP A 106 -3.75 -22.11 -8.52
C ASP A 106 -2.60 -23.10 -8.72
N ALA A 107 -1.53 -23.01 -7.91
CA ALA A 107 -0.44 -23.99 -7.98
C ALA A 107 -0.91 -25.41 -7.62
N LEU A 108 -1.75 -25.53 -6.57
CA LEU A 108 -2.30 -26.82 -6.14
C LEU A 108 -3.29 -27.39 -7.17
N SER A 109 -4.17 -26.56 -7.74
CA SER A 109 -5.18 -27.03 -8.70
C SER A 109 -4.55 -27.56 -10.01
N ARG A 110 -3.38 -27.04 -10.37
CA ARG A 110 -2.55 -27.45 -11.52
C ARG A 110 -1.49 -28.50 -11.21
N LEU A 111 -1.46 -29.05 -9.99
CA LEU A 111 -0.46 -30.03 -9.53
C LEU A 111 1.00 -29.52 -9.59
N GLN A 112 1.21 -28.19 -9.52
CA GLN A 112 2.54 -27.57 -9.50
C GLN A 112 3.11 -27.57 -8.07
N LEU A 113 3.41 -28.75 -7.53
CA LEU A 113 3.75 -28.94 -6.11
C LEU A 113 5.01 -28.20 -5.68
N ASP A 114 6.03 -28.11 -6.53
CA ASP A 114 7.25 -27.37 -6.20
C ASP A 114 6.97 -25.87 -6.09
N LYS A 115 6.22 -25.29 -7.03
CA LYS A 115 5.73 -23.91 -6.96
C LYS A 115 4.95 -23.66 -5.66
N PHE A 116 4.03 -24.57 -5.32
CA PHE A 116 3.27 -24.49 -4.06
C PHE A 116 4.20 -24.46 -2.83
N ARG A 117 5.16 -25.38 -2.74
CA ARG A 117 6.09 -25.47 -1.60
C ARG A 117 6.87 -24.16 -1.40
N HIS A 118 7.35 -23.54 -2.48
CA HIS A 118 8.05 -22.26 -2.40
C HIS A 118 7.15 -21.10 -1.98
N LEU A 119 5.93 -21.02 -2.52
CA LEU A 119 4.95 -20.00 -2.12
C LEU A 119 4.52 -20.16 -0.66
N ASN A 120 4.31 -21.39 -0.20
CA ASN A 120 3.91 -21.67 1.18
C ASN A 120 5.05 -21.39 2.17
N ARG A 121 6.27 -21.86 1.89
CA ARG A 121 7.44 -21.58 2.73
C ARG A 121 7.72 -20.08 2.82
N PHE A 122 7.57 -19.36 1.71
CA PHE A 122 7.67 -17.91 1.70
C PHE A 122 6.61 -17.24 2.60
N ARG A 123 5.35 -17.67 2.50
CA ARG A 123 4.25 -17.18 3.35
C ARG A 123 4.58 -17.38 4.84
N GLN A 124 5.04 -18.56 5.23
CA GLN A 124 5.40 -18.88 6.61
C GLN A 124 6.55 -17.99 7.12
N LEU A 125 7.62 -17.84 6.32
CA LEU A 125 8.76 -16.99 6.69
C LEU A 125 8.38 -15.50 6.78
N ILE A 126 7.49 -15.01 5.92
CA ILE A 126 7.01 -13.62 5.99
C ILE A 126 6.26 -13.34 7.28
N VAL A 127 5.46 -14.29 7.78
CA VAL A 127 4.74 -14.13 9.04
C VAL A 127 5.73 -13.93 10.19
N LEU A 128 6.82 -14.72 10.22
CA LEU A 128 7.86 -14.59 11.24
C LEU A 128 8.66 -13.28 11.11
N MET A 129 8.77 -12.73 9.90
CA MET A 129 9.48 -11.47 9.63
C MET A 129 8.57 -10.24 9.62
N ALA A 130 7.29 -10.38 9.95
CA ALA A 130 6.29 -9.34 9.77
C ALA A 130 6.64 -8.05 10.54
N ASP A 131 7.32 -8.17 11.69
CA ASP A 131 7.73 -7.04 12.52
C ASP A 131 9.01 -6.35 12.00
N SER A 132 9.83 -7.07 11.22
CA SER A 132 11.09 -6.55 10.67
C SER A 132 10.89 -5.68 9.41
N LEU A 133 9.74 -5.81 8.74
CA LEU A 133 9.45 -5.16 7.47
C LEU A 133 8.10 -4.46 7.50
N SER A 134 8.01 -3.30 6.85
CA SER A 134 6.72 -2.62 6.72
C SER A 134 5.74 -3.49 5.92
N HIS A 135 4.46 -3.47 6.31
CA HIS A 135 3.40 -4.21 5.61
C HIS A 135 3.33 -3.89 4.10
N THR A 136 3.65 -2.66 3.70
CA THR A 136 3.72 -2.27 2.27
C THR A 136 4.88 -2.96 1.55
N THR A 137 6.02 -3.14 2.22
CA THR A 137 7.17 -3.87 1.69
C THR A 137 6.82 -5.34 1.50
N LEU A 138 6.18 -5.98 2.49
CA LEU A 138 5.76 -7.38 2.42
C LEU A 138 4.81 -7.64 1.24
N LYS A 139 3.86 -6.73 1.01
CA LYS A 139 2.97 -6.82 -0.15
C LYS A 139 3.73 -6.78 -1.48
N ILE A 140 4.72 -5.90 -1.61
CA ILE A 140 5.55 -5.82 -2.82
C ILE A 140 6.36 -7.10 -2.99
N TYR A 141 7.01 -7.58 -1.93
CA TYR A 141 7.84 -8.77 -1.99
C TYR A 141 7.01 -9.99 -2.36
N SER A 142 5.83 -10.13 -1.77
CA SER A 142 4.93 -11.25 -2.05
C SER A 142 4.45 -11.26 -3.49
N ARG A 143 4.02 -10.10 -4.00
CA ARG A 143 3.60 -9.97 -5.40
C ARG A 143 4.75 -10.30 -6.36
N VAL A 144 5.94 -9.72 -6.13
CA VAL A 144 7.11 -9.94 -6.99
C VAL A 144 7.55 -11.39 -6.97
N TRP A 145 7.52 -12.05 -5.81
CA TRP A 145 7.86 -13.47 -5.68
C TRP A 145 6.91 -14.35 -6.48
N ALA A 146 5.60 -14.13 -6.32
CA ALA A 146 4.59 -14.88 -7.04
C ALA A 146 4.69 -14.67 -8.56
N GLU A 147 4.86 -13.42 -8.99
CA GLU A 147 5.06 -13.10 -10.41
C GLU A 147 6.32 -13.77 -10.96
N TRP A 148 7.44 -13.71 -10.25
CA TRP A 148 8.70 -14.32 -10.71
C TRP A 148 8.61 -15.85 -10.79
N ILE A 149 8.07 -16.51 -9.75
CA ILE A 149 7.85 -17.96 -9.75
C ILE A 149 6.91 -18.38 -10.89
N ALA A 150 5.86 -17.60 -11.18
CA ALA A 150 4.95 -17.91 -12.28
C ALA A 150 5.61 -17.84 -13.67
N ASN A 151 6.78 -17.20 -13.80
CA ASN A 151 7.57 -17.17 -15.04
C ASN A 151 8.74 -18.18 -15.02
N THR A 152 8.73 -19.11 -14.07
CA THR A 152 9.73 -20.17 -13.95
C THR A 152 9.08 -21.48 -14.41
N ASP A 153 9.78 -22.28 -15.22
CA ASP A 153 9.32 -23.64 -15.53
C ASP A 153 9.30 -24.45 -14.25
N ALA A 154 8.10 -24.81 -13.76
CA ALA A 154 7.93 -25.43 -12.44
C ALA A 154 8.61 -26.79 -12.31
N GLU A 155 8.91 -27.49 -13.42
CA GLU A 155 9.52 -28.82 -13.44
C GLU A 155 11.07 -28.82 -13.41
N LYS A 156 11.73 -27.72 -13.81
CA LYS A 156 13.21 -27.60 -13.86
C LYS A 156 13.76 -26.32 -13.20
N GLY A 157 12.99 -25.24 -13.18
CA GLY A 157 13.48 -23.87 -13.09
C GLY A 157 13.95 -23.36 -11.71
N LEU A 158 13.76 -24.14 -10.65
CA LEU A 158 14.02 -23.71 -9.26
C LEU A 158 15.23 -24.37 -8.61
N LYS A 159 15.78 -25.43 -9.23
CA LYS A 159 16.80 -26.29 -8.61
C LYS A 159 18.20 -25.70 -8.68
N ASP A 160 18.62 -25.22 -9.85
CA ASP A 160 19.99 -24.76 -10.07
C ASP A 160 20.09 -23.24 -10.35
N HIS A 161 21.32 -22.73 -10.31
CA HIS A 161 21.61 -21.31 -10.46
C HIS A 161 21.29 -20.78 -11.87
N GLN A 162 21.57 -21.57 -12.91
CA GLN A 162 21.38 -21.16 -14.30
C GLN A 162 19.88 -21.03 -14.62
N SER A 163 19.08 -21.99 -14.16
CA SER A 163 17.62 -21.93 -14.25
C SER A 163 17.03 -20.67 -13.61
N ARG A 164 17.55 -20.24 -12.44
CA ARG A 164 17.11 -18.99 -11.79
C ARG A 164 17.50 -17.73 -12.58
N ILE A 165 18.65 -17.74 -13.26
CA ILE A 165 19.04 -16.67 -14.18
C ILE A 165 18.03 -16.57 -15.33
N LEU A 166 17.74 -17.70 -15.99
CA LEU A 166 16.79 -17.75 -17.11
C LEU A 166 15.39 -17.30 -16.69
N ALA A 167 14.89 -17.77 -15.54
CA ALA A 167 13.62 -17.31 -14.98
C ALA A 167 13.60 -15.79 -14.72
N THR A 168 14.71 -15.24 -14.23
CA THR A 168 14.84 -13.79 -14.02
C THR A 168 14.85 -13.02 -15.33
N PHE A 169 15.48 -13.53 -16.39
CA PHE A 169 15.39 -12.94 -17.72
C PHE A 169 13.96 -12.97 -18.27
N SER A 170 13.27 -14.11 -18.20
CA SER A 170 11.87 -14.25 -18.63
C SER A 170 10.96 -13.27 -17.88
N TYR A 171 11.14 -13.13 -16.57
CA TYR A 171 10.44 -12.15 -15.76
C TYR A 171 10.71 -10.71 -16.21
N LEU A 172 11.98 -10.33 -16.44
CA LEU A 172 12.36 -9.00 -16.92
C LEU A 172 11.77 -8.70 -18.31
N LEU A 173 11.78 -9.67 -19.22
CA LEU A 173 11.17 -9.54 -20.55
C LEU A 173 9.66 -9.35 -20.47
N LYS A 174 8.97 -10.08 -19.59
CA LYS A 174 7.53 -9.87 -19.33
C LYS A 174 7.25 -8.47 -18.80
N LEU A 175 7.99 -8.03 -17.79
CA LEU A 175 7.87 -6.66 -17.26
C LEU A 175 8.12 -5.60 -18.34
N LYS A 176 8.99 -5.90 -19.32
CA LYS A 176 9.30 -4.95 -20.40
C LYS A 176 8.09 -4.73 -21.30
N LYS A 177 7.34 -5.79 -21.58
CA LYS A 177 6.10 -5.75 -22.36
C LYS A 177 5.00 -4.93 -21.67
N THR A 178 4.99 -4.85 -20.33
CA THR A 178 3.99 -4.06 -19.59
C THR A 178 4.34 -2.57 -19.47
N GLY A 179 5.45 -2.11 -20.05
CA GLY A 179 5.84 -0.68 -20.02
C GLY A 179 6.21 -0.16 -18.63
N ILE A 180 6.56 -1.02 -17.67
CA ILE A 180 6.83 -0.61 -16.30
C ILE A 180 8.10 0.27 -16.19
N CYS A 181 8.10 1.25 -15.28
CA CYS A 181 9.22 2.16 -15.13
C CYS A 181 10.44 1.48 -14.47
N GLY A 182 11.65 1.87 -14.87
CA GLY A 182 12.89 1.25 -14.41
C GLY A 182 13.13 1.39 -12.90
N SER A 183 12.60 2.45 -12.27
CA SER A 183 12.66 2.59 -10.81
C SER A 183 11.80 1.55 -10.08
N THR A 184 10.72 1.07 -10.70
CA THR A 184 9.91 -0.04 -10.16
C THR A 184 10.57 -1.38 -10.42
N VAL A 185 11.20 -1.57 -11.60
CA VAL A 185 12.02 -2.77 -11.85
C VAL A 185 13.14 -2.89 -10.83
N GLN A 186 13.82 -1.79 -10.49
CA GLN A 186 14.86 -1.78 -9.45
C GLN A 186 14.31 -2.22 -8.08
N LYS A 187 13.08 -1.80 -7.71
CA LYS A 187 12.42 -2.28 -6.48
C LYS A 187 12.06 -3.76 -6.56
N ASN A 188 11.60 -4.24 -7.72
CA ASN A 188 11.32 -5.66 -7.92
C ASN A 188 12.62 -6.49 -7.81
N MET A 189 13.75 -6.02 -8.36
CA MET A 189 15.04 -6.69 -8.21
C MET A 189 15.54 -6.68 -6.76
N ALA A 190 15.34 -5.58 -6.02
CA ALA A 190 15.66 -5.54 -4.59
C ALA A 190 14.80 -6.52 -3.78
N ALA A 191 13.52 -6.69 -4.16
CA ALA A 191 12.66 -7.71 -3.58
C ALA A 191 13.20 -9.13 -3.86
N LEU A 192 13.51 -9.45 -5.13
CA LEU A 192 14.09 -10.76 -5.48
C LEU A 192 15.43 -11.02 -4.79
N SER A 193 16.31 -10.02 -4.70
CA SER A 193 17.58 -10.10 -3.97
C SER A 193 17.35 -10.49 -2.50
N PHE A 194 16.42 -9.81 -1.82
CA PHE A 194 16.03 -10.15 -0.45
C PHE A 194 15.55 -11.61 -0.35
N LEU A 195 14.71 -12.03 -1.30
CA LEU A 195 14.11 -13.37 -1.31
C LEU A 195 15.13 -14.47 -1.59
N PHE A 196 16.06 -14.26 -2.52
CA PHE A 196 17.14 -15.20 -2.76
C PHE A 196 18.01 -15.37 -1.51
N ASN A 197 18.35 -14.28 -0.82
CA ASN A 197 19.07 -14.38 0.45
C ASN A 197 18.25 -15.09 1.53
N LEU A 198 16.94 -14.84 1.61
CA LEU A 198 16.03 -15.51 2.56
C LEU A 198 16.01 -17.03 2.36
N PHE A 199 16.07 -17.50 1.12
CA PHE A 199 16.15 -18.93 0.80
C PHE A 199 17.59 -19.46 0.76
N SER A 200 18.58 -18.67 1.18
CA SER A 200 20.01 -19.00 1.12
C SER A 200 20.50 -19.36 -0.29
N TRP A 201 19.88 -18.78 -1.31
CA TRP A 201 20.27 -18.94 -2.71
C TRP A 201 21.28 -17.87 -3.12
N LYS A 202 22.21 -18.24 -4.00
CA LYS A 202 23.06 -17.26 -4.69
C LYS A 202 22.18 -16.26 -5.45
N ASP A 203 22.37 -14.99 -5.15
CA ASP A 203 21.54 -13.89 -5.63
C ASP A 203 21.81 -13.58 -7.11
N VAL A 204 20.97 -14.13 -7.98
CA VAL A 204 21.08 -13.94 -9.43
C VAL A 204 20.82 -12.49 -9.86
N THR A 205 20.17 -11.66 -9.03
CA THR A 205 19.97 -10.24 -9.39
C THR A 205 21.28 -9.46 -9.43
N LYS A 206 22.33 -10.01 -8.83
CA LYS A 206 23.68 -9.42 -8.81
C LYS A 206 24.53 -9.80 -10.02
N GLU A 207 24.06 -10.69 -10.88
CA GLU A 207 24.77 -11.11 -12.09
C GLU A 207 24.96 -9.92 -13.05
N PHE A 208 26.08 -9.95 -13.79
CA PHE A 208 26.51 -8.82 -14.63
C PHE A 208 25.43 -8.39 -15.63
N LEU A 209 24.87 -9.34 -16.37
CA LEU A 209 23.86 -9.07 -17.41
C LEU A 209 22.58 -8.47 -16.81
N ILE A 210 22.09 -9.01 -15.69
CA ILE A 210 20.89 -8.49 -15.02
C ILE A 210 21.12 -7.05 -14.55
N LYS A 211 22.27 -6.76 -13.92
CA LYS A 211 22.64 -5.39 -13.54
C LYS A 211 22.69 -4.45 -14.74
N ARG A 212 23.25 -4.88 -15.88
CA ARG A 212 23.34 -4.07 -17.11
C ARG A 212 21.96 -3.76 -17.68
N ILE A 213 21.07 -4.76 -17.75
CA ILE A 213 19.68 -4.59 -18.21
C ILE A 213 18.94 -3.59 -17.34
N VAL A 214 18.98 -3.76 -16.01
CA VAL A 214 18.27 -2.89 -15.07
C VAL A 214 18.83 -1.46 -15.12
N LYS A 215 20.16 -1.31 -15.25
CA LYS A 215 20.81 0.01 -15.41
C LYS A 215 20.35 0.70 -16.71
N GLY A 216 20.42 0.01 -17.86
CA GLY A 216 20.00 0.56 -19.14
C GLY A 216 18.52 0.95 -19.15
N TRP A 217 17.67 0.12 -18.55
CA TRP A 217 16.24 0.41 -18.42
C TRP A 217 15.99 1.63 -17.53
N LYS A 218 16.69 1.74 -16.40
CA LYS A 218 16.60 2.92 -15.52
C LYS A 218 16.95 4.21 -16.27
N ILE A 219 18.03 4.21 -17.06
CA ILE A 219 18.43 5.37 -17.86
C ILE A 219 17.33 5.73 -18.87
N LYS A 220 16.86 4.76 -19.65
CA LYS A 220 15.85 5.00 -20.70
C LYS A 220 14.50 5.47 -20.15
N THR A 221 14.16 5.13 -18.91
CA THR A 221 12.89 5.50 -18.26
C THR A 221 13.05 6.55 -17.16
N ALA A 222 14.25 7.13 -17.03
CA ALA A 222 14.50 8.18 -16.06
C ALA A 222 13.77 9.45 -16.51
N ALA A 223 12.62 9.71 -15.90
CA ALA A 223 11.99 11.02 -15.94
C ALA A 223 12.43 11.81 -14.70
N PRO A 224 12.84 13.08 -14.85
CA PRO A 224 13.07 13.94 -13.70
C PRO A 224 11.78 14.11 -12.92
N ASP A 225 11.91 14.24 -11.61
CA ASP A 225 10.77 14.45 -10.73
C ASP A 225 10.27 15.89 -10.85
N LYS A 226 9.16 16.07 -11.58
CA LYS A 226 8.58 17.38 -11.91
C LYS A 226 7.69 17.99 -10.81
N ARG A 227 7.58 17.36 -9.63
CA ARG A 227 6.71 17.85 -8.55
C ARG A 227 7.15 19.23 -8.09
N LYS A 228 6.25 20.20 -8.15
CA LYS A 228 6.51 21.58 -7.73
C LYS A 228 6.45 21.72 -6.20
N PRO A 229 7.31 22.57 -5.60
CA PRO A 229 7.20 22.98 -4.19
C PRO A 229 5.96 23.84 -3.98
N VAL A 230 5.30 23.69 -2.82
CA VAL A 230 4.39 24.74 -2.32
C VAL A 230 5.26 25.82 -1.69
N SER A 231 5.36 27.01 -2.29
CA SER A 231 6.07 28.14 -1.68
C SER A 231 5.28 28.73 -0.50
N PHE A 232 5.92 29.55 0.33
CA PHE A 232 5.24 30.28 1.40
C PHE A 232 4.16 31.22 0.84
N GLU A 233 4.41 31.84 -0.30
CA GLU A 233 3.42 32.65 -1.02
C GLU A 233 2.22 31.79 -1.49
N THR A 234 2.49 30.62 -2.08
CA THR A 234 1.45 29.68 -2.50
C THR A 234 0.62 29.24 -1.30
N LEU A 235 1.26 28.92 -0.16
CA LEU A 235 0.58 28.59 1.07
C LEU A 235 -0.37 29.70 1.52
N ASN A 236 0.08 30.96 1.53
CA ASN A 236 -0.78 32.10 1.87
C ASN A 236 -2.00 32.21 0.94
N LYS A 237 -1.81 32.04 -0.37
CA LYS A 237 -2.91 32.04 -1.35
C LYS A 237 -3.89 30.90 -1.11
N LEU A 238 -3.38 29.68 -0.85
CA LEU A 238 -4.20 28.52 -0.52
C LEU A 238 -5.08 28.80 0.71
N LEU A 239 -4.49 29.29 1.80
CA LEU A 239 -5.24 29.55 3.04
C LEU A 239 -6.31 30.63 2.88
N LYS A 240 -6.13 31.59 1.97
CA LYS A 240 -7.16 32.59 1.65
C LYS A 240 -8.37 31.97 0.94
N VAL A 241 -8.18 30.95 0.10
CA VAL A 241 -9.28 30.32 -0.68
C VAL A 241 -9.92 29.11 0.00
N VAL A 242 -9.32 28.53 1.05
CA VAL A 242 -9.92 27.41 1.81
C VAL A 242 -11.40 27.64 2.19
N PRO A 243 -11.82 28.84 2.68
CA PRO A 243 -13.22 29.11 3.01
C PRO A 243 -14.20 28.95 1.84
N ASN A 244 -13.73 29.14 0.60
CA ASN A 244 -14.56 29.02 -0.61
C ASN A 244 -14.68 27.56 -1.09
N VAL A 245 -13.83 26.67 -0.57
CA VAL A 245 -13.75 25.26 -0.96
C VAL A 245 -14.41 24.36 0.09
N CYS A 246 -14.30 24.71 1.37
CA CYS A 246 -14.85 23.93 2.45
C CYS A 246 -16.33 24.24 2.67
N ARG A 247 -17.08 23.25 3.18
CA ARG A 247 -18.53 23.36 3.40
C ARG A 247 -18.90 24.37 4.49
N ASP A 248 -18.09 24.44 5.54
CA ASP A 248 -18.39 25.21 6.74
C ASP A 248 -17.13 25.79 7.40
N LYS A 249 -17.34 26.53 8.50
CA LYS A 249 -16.28 27.17 9.28
C LYS A 249 -15.38 26.15 9.98
N TYR A 250 -15.91 25.01 10.41
CA TYR A 250 -15.13 23.97 11.08
C TYR A 250 -14.11 23.35 10.11
N GLU A 251 -14.57 22.90 8.95
CA GLU A 251 -13.74 22.33 7.89
C GLU A 251 -12.71 23.34 7.37
N THR A 252 -13.09 24.63 7.32
CA THR A 252 -12.18 25.72 6.96
C THR A 252 -10.99 25.79 7.92
N ILE A 253 -11.25 25.81 9.23
CA ILE A 253 -10.19 25.89 10.26
C ILE A 253 -9.36 24.60 10.26
N LEU A 254 -10.01 23.43 10.11
CA LEU A 254 -9.37 22.12 10.01
C LEU A 254 -8.35 22.07 8.86
N PHE A 255 -8.75 22.42 7.63
CA PHE A 255 -7.85 22.33 6.47
C PHE A 255 -6.80 23.45 6.43
N LYS A 256 -7.09 24.66 6.94
CA LYS A 256 -6.06 25.68 7.17
C LYS A 256 -4.97 25.17 8.11
N THR A 257 -5.37 24.55 9.22
CA THR A 257 -4.46 23.95 10.19
C THR A 257 -3.65 22.82 9.56
N ALA A 258 -4.30 21.93 8.80
CA ALA A 258 -3.63 20.83 8.11
C ALA A 258 -2.58 21.32 7.09
N PHE A 259 -2.88 22.34 6.27
CA PHE A 259 -1.94 22.89 5.30
C PHE A 259 -0.76 23.60 5.96
N SER A 260 -1.03 24.41 6.99
CA SER A 260 0.01 25.09 7.75
C SER A 260 0.96 24.09 8.41
N LEU A 261 0.43 23.11 9.15
CA LEU A 261 1.25 22.09 9.78
C LEU A 261 2.02 21.26 8.75
N ALA A 262 1.40 20.85 7.64
CA ALA A 262 2.07 20.11 6.58
C ALA A 262 3.31 20.84 6.02
N PHE A 263 3.21 22.16 5.85
CA PHE A 263 4.31 23.01 5.40
C PHE A 263 5.35 23.19 6.52
N PHE A 264 5.00 23.83 7.65
CA PHE A 264 5.97 24.20 8.68
C PHE A 264 6.58 23.00 9.40
N GLY A 265 5.84 21.91 9.56
CA GLY A 265 6.37 20.65 10.08
C GLY A 265 7.02 19.77 9.03
N ALA A 266 7.12 20.22 7.78
CA ALA A 266 7.67 19.50 6.63
C ALA A 266 7.20 18.04 6.58
N PHE A 267 5.92 17.76 6.89
CA PHE A 267 5.44 16.41 7.13
C PHE A 267 5.47 15.54 5.88
N ARG A 268 5.79 14.25 6.03
CA ARG A 268 5.18 13.29 5.09
C ARG A 268 3.72 13.23 5.46
N ILE A 269 2.80 13.41 4.51
CA ILE A 269 1.39 13.60 4.86
C ILE A 269 0.80 12.49 5.75
N GLY A 270 1.27 11.24 5.58
CA GLY A 270 0.85 10.12 6.41
C GLY A 270 1.34 10.13 7.86
N GLU A 271 2.27 11.02 8.22
CA GLU A 271 2.66 11.34 9.60
C GLU A 271 1.64 12.29 10.25
N LEU A 272 0.88 13.07 9.46
CA LEU A 272 -0.08 14.07 9.94
C LEU A 272 -1.53 13.56 9.89
N VAL A 273 -1.93 12.91 8.80
CA VAL A 273 -3.33 12.48 8.55
C VAL A 273 -3.49 10.96 8.56
N SER A 274 -4.73 10.51 8.77
CA SER A 274 -5.08 9.08 8.82
C SER A 274 -5.04 8.39 7.44
N PRO A 275 -4.82 7.06 7.40
CA PRO A 275 -4.85 6.29 6.16
C PRO A 275 -6.24 6.24 5.51
N SER A 276 -7.32 6.25 6.30
CA SER A 276 -8.72 6.33 5.83
C SER A 276 -9.57 7.10 6.86
N ARG A 277 -10.87 7.30 6.56
CA ARG A 277 -11.82 7.97 7.46
C ARG A 277 -12.10 7.20 8.77
N THR A 278 -11.80 5.91 8.79
CA THR A 278 -12.15 5.00 9.90
C THR A 278 -10.94 4.33 10.54
N LYS A 279 -9.83 4.17 9.80
CA LYS A 279 -8.61 3.56 10.34
C LYS A 279 -7.74 4.65 10.96
N PRO A 280 -7.48 4.62 12.28
CA PRO A 280 -6.70 5.64 12.93
C PRO A 280 -5.25 5.62 12.45
N GLY A 281 -4.64 6.79 12.40
CA GLY A 281 -3.22 6.97 12.08
C GLY A 281 -2.87 8.45 11.93
N GLY A 282 -1.61 8.71 11.60
CA GLY A 282 -1.09 10.07 11.60
C GLY A 282 -0.83 10.57 13.03
N LEU A 283 -0.89 11.89 13.20
CA LEU A 283 -0.59 12.54 14.48
C LEU A 283 -1.76 12.35 15.46
N ASN A 284 -1.47 12.00 16.71
CA ASN A 284 -2.49 11.87 17.75
C ASN A 284 -2.71 13.21 18.47
N ILE A 285 -3.91 13.48 18.97
CA ILE A 285 -4.16 14.70 19.78
C ILE A 285 -3.23 14.81 20.99
N ARG A 286 -2.93 13.68 21.67
CA ARG A 286 -2.05 13.65 22.85
C ARG A 286 -0.60 14.01 22.52
N ASP A 287 -0.24 13.96 21.24
CA ASP A 287 1.08 14.31 20.74
C ASP A 287 1.19 15.78 20.33
N VAL A 288 0.12 16.57 20.48
CA VAL A 288 0.08 18.01 20.16
C VAL A 288 -0.04 18.80 21.45
N LYS A 289 0.94 19.68 21.72
CA LYS A 289 0.94 20.55 22.91
C LYS A 289 1.26 21.98 22.51
N ILE A 290 0.41 22.94 22.91
CA ILE A 290 0.72 24.37 22.81
C ILE A 290 1.62 24.73 24.00
N LEU A 291 2.77 25.35 23.72
CA LEU A 291 3.77 25.79 24.69
C LEU A 291 4.06 27.28 24.43
N GLY A 292 3.24 28.16 24.98
CA GLY A 292 3.32 29.60 24.77
C GLY A 292 3.26 29.97 23.28
N GLN A 293 4.36 30.53 22.77
CA GLN A 293 4.54 30.93 21.36
C GLN A 293 4.92 29.77 20.43
N SER A 294 4.73 28.51 20.84
CA SER A 294 5.12 27.34 20.05
C SER A 294 4.09 26.22 20.13
N VAL A 295 4.09 25.33 19.14
CA VAL A 295 3.40 24.03 19.19
C VAL A 295 4.43 22.91 19.09
N SER A 296 4.40 22.03 20.09
CA SER A 296 5.22 20.82 20.16
C SER A 296 4.43 19.64 19.61
N LEU A 297 5.02 18.92 18.65
CA LEU A 297 4.43 17.79 17.95
C LEU A 297 5.32 16.56 18.13
N ASN A 298 4.79 15.49 18.71
CA ASN A 298 5.50 14.22 18.84
C ASN A 298 5.11 13.23 17.73
N ILE A 299 6.05 12.91 16.85
CA ILE A 299 5.79 12.04 15.69
C ILE A 299 6.25 10.62 16.05
N ARG A 300 5.32 9.79 16.49
CA ARG A 300 5.60 8.41 16.97
C ARG A 300 6.09 7.46 15.88
N TYR A 301 5.58 7.62 14.66
CA TYR A 301 5.88 6.71 13.55
C TYR A 301 6.34 7.49 12.32
N SER A 302 7.58 7.27 11.92
CA SER A 302 8.16 7.79 10.69
C SER A 302 8.78 6.64 9.90
N LYS A 303 8.77 6.73 8.57
CA LYS A 303 9.41 5.74 7.68
C LYS A 303 10.89 5.46 8.02
N THR A 304 11.57 6.38 8.68
CA THR A 304 12.98 6.26 9.07
C THR A 304 13.20 6.05 10.55
N ASP A 305 12.13 5.91 11.35
CA ASP A 305 12.25 5.66 12.78
C ASP A 305 12.19 4.17 13.08
N LYS A 306 13.38 3.54 13.14
CA LYS A 306 13.54 2.14 13.55
C LYS A 306 13.59 1.98 15.08
N SER A 307 13.62 3.09 15.82
CA SER A 307 13.97 3.11 17.25
C SER A 307 12.79 3.27 18.19
N THR A 308 11.56 3.46 17.67
CA THR A 308 10.32 3.71 18.44
C THR A 308 10.35 4.92 19.39
N LYS A 309 11.44 5.71 19.41
CA LYS A 309 11.59 6.88 20.29
C LYS A 309 10.75 8.08 19.87
N GLY A 310 10.24 8.09 18.63
CA GLY A 310 9.53 9.22 18.06
C GLY A 310 10.47 10.38 17.71
N LYS A 311 10.00 11.31 16.88
CA LYS A 311 10.72 12.56 16.57
C LYS A 311 9.89 13.76 16.98
N HIS A 312 10.50 14.66 17.73
CA HIS A 312 9.88 15.93 18.12
C HIS A 312 10.02 16.98 17.02
N SER A 313 8.94 17.71 16.77
CA SER A 313 8.91 18.89 15.91
C SER A 313 8.33 20.05 16.71
N LEU A 314 9.14 21.08 16.93
CA LEU A 314 8.71 22.31 17.58
C LEU A 314 8.49 23.38 16.51
N LEU A 315 7.27 23.88 16.39
CA LEU A 315 6.92 24.95 15.45
C LEU A 315 6.65 26.22 16.23
N THR A 316 7.41 27.27 15.93
CA THR A 316 7.26 28.58 16.57
C THR A 316 6.17 29.39 15.86
N ALA A 317 5.55 30.30 16.60
CA ALA A 317 4.63 31.27 16.06
C ALA A 317 5.35 32.17 15.04
N ILE A 318 4.61 32.55 14.00
CA ILE A 318 5.05 33.52 13.01
C ILE A 318 3.92 34.54 12.80
N GLY A 319 4.25 35.68 12.21
CA GLY A 319 3.25 36.64 11.74
C GLY A 319 2.38 36.09 10.61
N GLY A 320 1.19 36.67 10.46
CA GLY A 320 0.30 36.43 9.32
C GLY A 320 -0.65 35.23 9.47
N ASN A 321 -1.34 34.92 8.37
CA ASN A 321 -2.49 34.00 8.36
C ASN A 321 -2.09 32.52 8.31
N CYS A 322 -0.82 32.23 8.04
CA CYS A 322 -0.28 30.87 7.96
C CYS A 322 0.25 30.35 9.29
N CYS A 323 0.21 31.13 10.36
CA CYS A 323 0.85 30.79 11.64
C CYS A 323 0.39 29.43 12.18
N PRO A 324 1.31 28.44 12.31
CA PRO A 324 0.95 27.08 12.73
C PRO A 324 0.43 27.05 14.17
N VAL A 325 0.96 27.91 15.06
CA VAL A 325 0.51 28.01 16.44
C VAL A 325 -0.91 28.56 16.50
N LYS A 326 -1.17 29.71 15.85
CA LYS A 326 -2.51 30.33 15.83
C LYS A 326 -3.57 29.40 15.28
N LEU A 327 -3.31 28.78 14.13
CA LEU A 327 -4.27 27.87 13.49
C LEU A 327 -4.50 26.61 14.33
N THR A 328 -3.44 26.04 14.91
CA THR A 328 -3.56 24.87 15.79
C THR A 328 -4.38 25.20 17.03
N THR A 329 -4.13 26.34 17.68
CA THR A 329 -4.91 26.81 18.84
C THR A 329 -6.38 27.02 18.48
N GLN A 330 -6.67 27.65 17.33
CA GLN A 330 -8.05 27.84 16.85
C GLN A 330 -8.75 26.51 16.59
N TYR A 331 -8.05 25.55 15.98
CA TYR A 331 -8.61 24.22 15.74
C TYR A 331 -8.86 23.46 17.03
N LEU A 332 -7.92 23.49 17.98
CA LEU A 332 -8.07 22.86 19.29
C LEU A 332 -9.28 23.42 20.06
N TYR A 333 -9.57 24.72 19.93
CA TYR A 333 -10.72 25.36 20.58
C TYR A 333 -12.07 24.83 20.06
N ILE A 334 -12.20 24.59 18.76
CA ILE A 334 -13.46 24.13 18.14
C ILE A 334 -13.61 22.61 18.08
N ARG A 335 -12.52 21.86 18.29
CA ARG A 335 -12.49 20.40 18.19
C ARG A 335 -13.19 19.76 19.39
N LYS A 336 -14.27 19.01 19.14
CA LYS A 336 -15.15 18.46 20.20
C LYS A 336 -14.60 17.21 20.92
N ASN A 337 -13.92 16.32 20.20
CA ASN A 337 -13.45 15.04 20.75
C ASN A 337 -12.03 15.19 21.31
N ASN A 338 -11.69 14.68 22.49
CA ASN A 338 -10.34 14.77 23.09
C ASN A 338 -9.45 13.53 22.91
N GLN A 339 -9.85 12.60 22.04
CA GLN A 339 -9.14 11.35 21.81
C GLN A 339 -8.85 11.11 20.32
N GLY A 340 -7.99 10.12 20.06
CA GLY A 340 -7.71 9.63 18.71
C GLY A 340 -6.82 10.53 17.85
N PRO A 341 -6.90 10.37 16.51
CA PRO A 341 -6.19 11.22 15.55
C PRO A 341 -6.45 12.71 15.78
N PHE A 342 -5.43 13.53 15.52
CA PHE A 342 -5.47 14.97 15.74
C PHE A 342 -6.46 15.65 14.79
N LEU A 343 -6.33 15.43 13.47
CA LEU A 343 -7.19 16.03 12.45
C LEU A 343 -8.42 15.15 12.19
N ILE A 344 -9.57 15.59 12.67
CA ILE A 344 -10.87 14.95 12.52
C ILE A 344 -11.92 15.95 12.01
N HIS A 345 -12.86 15.44 11.23
CA HIS A 345 -14.08 16.13 10.82
C HIS A 345 -15.00 16.35 12.02
N GLU A 346 -16.01 17.23 11.87
CA GLU A 346 -16.96 17.52 12.95
C GLU A 346 -17.79 16.28 13.34
N ASP A 347 -18.05 15.38 12.36
CA ASP A 347 -18.72 14.09 12.57
C ASP A 347 -17.83 13.04 13.28
N GLY A 348 -16.59 13.40 13.65
CA GLY A 348 -15.63 12.51 14.32
C GLY A 348 -14.85 11.59 13.38
N SER A 349 -15.18 11.55 12.09
CA SER A 349 -14.42 10.79 11.09
C SER A 349 -13.05 11.42 10.83
N TYR A 350 -12.07 10.60 10.45
CA TYR A 350 -10.69 11.06 10.33
C TYR A 350 -10.41 11.72 8.99
N VAL A 351 -9.56 12.76 8.98
CA VAL A 351 -9.04 13.31 7.72
C VAL A 351 -8.12 12.29 7.09
N SER A 352 -8.48 11.82 5.89
CA SER A 352 -7.66 10.90 5.11
C SER A 352 -6.67 11.60 4.19
N ARG A 353 -5.62 10.88 3.75
CA ARG A 353 -4.69 11.38 2.72
C ARG A 353 -5.40 11.77 1.43
N TYR A 354 -6.44 11.04 1.06
CA TYR A 354 -7.24 11.31 -0.13
C TYR A 354 -7.98 12.66 0.02
N GLN A 355 -8.70 12.86 1.13
CA GLN A 355 -9.42 14.12 1.38
C GLN A 355 -8.48 15.32 1.42
N PHE A 356 -7.34 15.20 2.10
CA PHE A 356 -6.31 16.23 2.09
C PHE A 356 -5.89 16.60 0.65
N LEU A 357 -5.62 15.60 -0.19
CA LEU A 357 -5.21 15.83 -1.58
C LEU A 357 -6.34 16.46 -2.42
N VAL A 358 -7.59 16.03 -2.22
CA VAL A 358 -8.74 16.58 -2.95
C VAL A 358 -8.94 18.05 -2.63
N ILE A 359 -8.99 18.41 -1.34
CA ILE A 359 -9.14 19.82 -0.93
C ILE A 359 -7.94 20.65 -1.37
N PHE A 360 -6.73 20.12 -1.25
CA PHE A 360 -5.53 20.79 -1.75
C PHE A 360 -5.61 21.08 -3.24
N ARG A 361 -6.03 20.10 -4.06
CA ARG A 361 -6.19 20.29 -5.51
C ARG A 361 -7.31 21.28 -5.85
N ALA A 362 -8.42 21.26 -5.12
CA ALA A 362 -9.49 22.24 -5.30
C ALA A 362 -9.01 23.66 -4.99
N CYS A 363 -8.24 23.85 -3.91
CA CYS A 363 -7.63 25.14 -3.59
C CYS A 363 -6.63 25.60 -4.66
N LEU A 364 -5.81 24.68 -5.21
CA LEU A 364 -4.89 24.99 -6.32
C LEU A 364 -5.63 25.48 -7.56
N LYS A 365 -6.74 24.83 -7.93
CA LYS A 365 -7.60 25.29 -9.03
C LYS A 365 -8.15 26.70 -8.77
N ALA A 366 -8.60 26.96 -7.56
CA ALA A 366 -9.15 28.26 -7.17
C ALA A 366 -8.13 29.41 -7.23
N ILE A 367 -6.82 29.11 -7.18
CA ILE A 367 -5.73 30.08 -7.36
C ILE A 367 -5.06 29.98 -8.73
N SER A 368 -5.74 29.36 -9.71
CA SER A 368 -5.29 29.22 -11.10
C SER A 368 -3.95 28.49 -11.28
N LEU A 369 -3.61 27.57 -10.37
CA LEU A 369 -2.45 26.69 -10.50
C LEU A 369 -2.87 25.30 -10.99
N CYS A 370 -2.03 24.70 -11.85
CA CYS A 370 -2.20 23.34 -12.37
C CYS A 370 -2.04 22.29 -11.25
N PRO A 371 -3.13 21.62 -10.80
CA PRO A 371 -3.08 20.70 -9.67
C PRO A 371 -2.26 19.44 -9.91
N GLU A 372 -2.06 19.06 -11.17
CA GLU A 372 -1.31 17.87 -11.60
C GLU A 372 0.19 18.02 -11.33
N SER A 373 0.68 19.27 -11.24
CA SER A 373 2.07 19.58 -10.89
C SER A 373 2.37 19.40 -9.39
N PHE A 374 1.33 19.21 -8.57
CA PHE A 374 1.44 19.14 -7.11
C PHE A 374 0.90 17.82 -6.55
N CYS A 375 1.44 17.42 -5.41
CA CYS A 375 0.88 16.35 -4.62
C CYS A 375 1.10 16.61 -3.13
N THR A 376 0.69 15.68 -2.26
CA THR A 376 0.85 15.85 -0.81
C THR A 376 2.31 16.06 -0.37
N HIS A 377 3.29 15.57 -1.15
CA HIS A 377 4.70 15.80 -0.89
C HIS A 377 5.19 17.21 -1.23
N SER A 378 4.43 17.98 -2.01
CA SER A 378 4.79 19.35 -2.42
C SER A 378 4.95 20.29 -1.23
N PHE A 379 4.21 20.10 -0.13
CA PHE A 379 4.39 20.86 1.11
C PHE A 379 5.78 20.65 1.71
N ARG A 380 6.23 19.39 1.78
CA ARG A 380 7.55 19.02 2.32
C ARG A 380 8.70 19.46 1.42
N ILE A 381 8.51 19.40 0.09
CA ILE A 381 9.47 19.95 -0.89
C ILE A 381 9.55 21.48 -0.72
N GLY A 382 8.40 22.12 -0.59
CA GLY A 382 8.26 23.56 -0.32
C GLY A 382 9.02 24.00 0.91
N ALA A 383 8.75 23.38 2.06
CA ALA A 383 9.40 23.71 3.31
C ALA A 383 10.93 23.60 3.26
N ALA A 384 11.47 22.56 2.61
CA ALA A 384 12.92 22.44 2.40
C ALA A 384 13.47 23.51 1.45
N THR A 385 12.77 23.78 0.36
CA THR A 385 13.18 24.76 -0.65
C THR A 385 13.21 26.17 -0.04
N GLU A 386 12.17 26.55 0.68
CA GLU A 386 12.04 27.84 1.37
C GLU A 386 13.10 28.01 2.46
N ALA A 387 13.31 27.00 3.31
CA ALA A 387 14.37 27.06 4.30
C ALA A 387 15.76 27.25 3.66
N SER A 388 16.01 26.60 2.51
CA SER A 388 17.25 26.79 1.76
C SER A 388 17.36 28.20 1.16
N GLN A 389 16.29 28.75 0.61
CA GLN A 389 16.27 30.10 0.02
C GLN A 389 16.43 31.18 1.10
N LEU A 390 15.96 30.94 2.31
CA LEU A 390 16.18 31.78 3.49
C LEU A 390 17.59 31.63 4.10
N GLY A 391 18.49 30.88 3.46
CA GLY A 391 19.88 30.73 3.91
C GLY A 391 20.07 29.84 5.14
N PHE A 392 19.13 28.97 5.48
CA PHE A 392 19.28 28.12 6.66
C PHE A 392 20.40 27.09 6.43
N HIS A 393 21.25 26.89 7.44
CA HIS A 393 22.29 25.86 7.41
C HIS A 393 21.69 24.46 7.15
N GLU A 394 22.43 23.60 6.43
CA GLU A 394 21.96 22.26 6.04
C GLU A 394 21.45 21.44 7.23
N ASP A 395 22.09 21.55 8.39
CA ASP A 395 21.68 20.82 9.60
C ASP A 395 20.32 21.27 10.14
N ARG A 396 19.99 22.56 10.00
CA ARG A 396 18.67 23.08 10.36
C ARG A 396 17.62 22.55 9.40
N ILE A 397 17.91 22.49 8.10
CA ILE A 397 17.02 21.90 7.09
C ILE A 397 16.82 20.40 7.36
N LYS A 398 17.91 19.66 7.64
CA LYS A 398 17.87 18.24 8.03
C LYS A 398 16.98 18.03 9.25
N ARG A 399 17.12 18.85 10.30
CA ARG A 399 16.26 18.81 11.50
C ARG A 399 14.80 19.10 11.16
N LEU A 400 14.51 20.16 10.39
CA LEU A 400 13.16 20.56 9.98
C LEU A 400 12.38 19.39 9.34
N GLY A 401 12.93 18.79 8.29
CA GLY A 401 12.27 17.64 7.66
C GLY A 401 12.64 16.30 8.27
N ARG A 402 13.44 16.25 9.32
CA ARG A 402 13.83 15.00 10.00
C ARG A 402 14.58 14.02 9.07
N TRP A 403 15.36 14.55 8.14
CA TRP A 403 16.22 13.76 7.24
C TRP A 403 17.50 13.34 7.97
N SER A 404 17.89 12.07 7.84
CA SER A 404 19.10 11.50 8.47
C SER A 404 20.32 11.50 7.55
N SER A 405 20.18 11.98 6.31
CA SER A 405 21.23 11.96 5.29
C SER A 405 21.03 13.09 4.29
N ASN A 406 21.94 13.20 3.31
CA ASN A 406 21.89 14.16 2.21
C ASN A 406 20.69 14.00 1.27
N CYS A 407 19.76 13.09 1.55
CA CYS A 407 18.50 12.96 0.80
C CYS A 407 17.65 14.24 0.80
N PHE A 408 17.81 15.15 1.77
CA PHE A 408 17.12 16.45 1.79
C PHE A 408 17.45 17.30 0.55
N LYS A 409 18.66 17.18 -0.04
CA LYS A 409 19.05 17.92 -1.26
C LYS A 409 18.10 17.68 -2.43
N SER A 410 17.53 16.47 -2.54
CA SER A 410 16.53 16.13 -3.58
C SER A 410 15.16 16.82 -3.39
N TYR A 411 14.91 17.41 -2.21
CA TYR A 411 13.71 18.18 -1.88
C TYR A 411 13.90 19.67 -2.12
N ILE A 412 15.14 20.18 -2.25
CA ILE A 412 15.42 21.59 -2.52
C ILE A 412 15.28 21.83 -4.02
N ARG A 413 14.26 22.59 -4.43
CA ARG A 413 13.90 22.82 -5.84
C ARG A 413 13.59 24.29 -6.15
N PRO A 414 14.55 25.21 -5.98
CA PRO A 414 14.32 26.63 -6.19
C PRO A 414 13.86 26.93 -7.62
N HIS A 415 14.44 26.25 -8.62
CA HIS A 415 14.08 26.38 -10.05
C HIS A 415 12.64 26.00 -10.41
N LEU A 416 11.90 25.31 -9.51
CA LEU A 416 10.49 24.97 -9.70
C LEU A 416 9.55 25.84 -8.86
N SER A 417 10.09 26.73 -8.01
CA SER A 417 9.29 27.70 -7.27
C SER A 417 8.88 28.83 -8.20
N THR A 418 7.63 29.26 -8.14
CA THR A 418 7.10 30.41 -8.89
C THR A 418 7.47 31.76 -8.27
N SER A 419 8.44 31.80 -7.35
CA SER A 419 8.90 33.04 -6.74
C SER A 419 9.70 33.85 -7.75
N SER A 420 9.08 34.89 -8.30
CA SER A 420 9.79 36.01 -8.91
C SER A 420 10.83 36.50 -7.92
N THR A 421 12.08 36.56 -8.38
CA THR A 421 13.20 37.19 -7.67
C THR A 421 12.77 38.60 -7.25
N ILE A 422 12.63 38.84 -5.95
CA ILE A 422 12.65 40.20 -5.41
C ILE A 422 14.12 40.42 -5.01
N VAL A 423 14.81 41.21 -5.83
CA VAL A 423 16.02 41.93 -5.43
C VAL A 423 15.59 43.07 -4.51
#